data_AF-A0A349LLV4-F1
#
_entry.id   AF-A0A349LLV4-F1
#
_cell.length_a   1.000
_cell.length_b   1.000
_cell.length_c   1.000
_cell.angle_alpha   90.00
_cell.angle_beta   90.00
_cell.angle_gamma   90.00
#
_symmetry.space_group_name_H-M   'P 1'
#
loop_
_entity.id
_entity.type
_entity.pdbx_description
1 polymer ?
#
loop_
_entity_poly.entity_id
_entity_poly.type
_entity_poly.pdbx_seq_one_letter_code
_entity_poly.pdbx_strand_id
1 'polypeptide(L)'
;MHLFPENLAVEISTYYRNLALGHEVIPKVFTLVNGEGDQYLFFIDDLPIEKEEEKNQFLTYIVQEYDAVCYARGTLVIVEKNQQFIEFAVIERDDSDAIICSAELTRDMDDKPIGLGEFEKTLVKKGTIIFGGLFETIQLSEDKIEDFHSLWVEMKSKILHRSMGL
;
A
#
# COMPACT_ATOMS: atom_id res chain seq x y z
N MET A 1 -20.89 -0.38 -4.75
CA MET A 1 -20.93 0.36 -3.46
C MET A 1 -19.58 0.12 -2.82
N HIS A 2 -18.62 1.04 -2.99
CA HIS A 2 -17.21 0.85 -2.58
C HIS A 2 -16.98 1.26 -1.12
N LEU A 3 -17.88 0.91 -0.20
CA LEU A 3 -17.80 1.38 1.19
C LEU A 3 -16.47 0.96 1.86
N PHE A 4 -16.00 -0.24 1.54
CA PHE A 4 -14.80 -0.81 2.13
C PHE A 4 -13.51 -0.16 1.58
N PRO A 5 -13.31 -0.05 0.25
CA PRO A 5 -12.19 0.73 -0.30
C PRO A 5 -12.20 2.21 0.09
N GLU A 6 -13.38 2.84 0.20
CA GLU A 6 -13.47 4.24 0.59
C GLU A 6 -13.04 4.47 2.03
N ASN A 7 -13.43 3.58 2.96
CA ASN A 7 -13.00 3.65 4.35
C ASN A 7 -11.49 3.44 4.48
N LEU A 8 -10.95 2.43 3.80
CA LEU A 8 -9.51 2.16 3.79
C LEU A 8 -8.72 3.34 3.19
N ALA A 9 -9.28 4.01 2.17
CA ALA A 9 -8.68 5.22 1.61
C ALA A 9 -8.58 6.36 2.64
N VAL A 10 -9.67 6.65 3.37
CA VAL A 10 -9.68 7.70 4.41
C VAL A 10 -8.65 7.41 5.51
N GLU A 11 -8.56 6.15 5.91
CA GLU A 11 -7.63 5.71 6.94
C GLU A 11 -6.17 5.89 6.50
N ILE A 12 -5.83 5.47 5.29
CA ILE A 12 -4.46 5.59 4.78
C ILE A 12 -4.08 7.05 4.56
N SER A 13 -5.01 7.89 4.07
CA SER A 13 -4.80 9.33 4.01
C SER A 13 -4.45 9.90 5.39
N THR A 14 -5.13 9.45 6.44
CA THR A 14 -4.88 9.87 7.82
C THR A 14 -3.50 9.40 8.31
N TYR A 15 -3.13 8.15 8.01
CA TYR A 15 -1.80 7.62 8.31
C TYR A 15 -0.70 8.44 7.64
N TYR A 16 -0.81 8.70 6.33
CA TYR A 16 0.16 9.51 5.61
C TYR A 16 0.29 10.91 6.18
N ARG A 17 -0.83 11.56 6.50
CA ARG A 17 -0.81 12.89 7.10
C ARG A 17 -0.07 12.89 8.45
N ASN A 18 -0.36 11.93 9.30
CA ASN A 18 0.28 11.82 10.63
C ASN A 18 1.78 11.52 10.52
N LEU A 19 2.19 10.64 9.60
CA LEU A 19 3.60 10.31 9.37
C LEU A 19 4.36 11.48 8.75
N ALA A 20 3.79 12.11 7.73
CA ALA A 20 4.41 13.24 7.05
C ALA A 20 4.61 14.43 8.00
N LEU A 21 3.54 14.89 8.65
CA LEU A 21 3.55 16.12 9.43
C LEU A 21 3.97 15.92 10.89
N GLY A 22 3.72 14.74 11.44
CA GLY A 22 4.05 14.42 12.84
C GLY A 22 5.44 13.81 13.01
N HIS A 23 5.96 13.11 11.99
CA HIS A 23 7.21 12.36 12.08
C HIS A 23 8.22 12.70 10.98
N GLU A 24 7.92 13.67 10.11
CA GLU A 24 8.82 14.13 9.04
C GLU A 24 9.22 13.01 8.05
N VAL A 25 8.39 11.97 7.87
CA VAL A 25 8.69 10.80 7.01
C VAL A 25 7.58 10.47 6.02
N ILE A 26 7.96 10.01 4.83
CA ILE A 26 7.05 9.57 3.76
C ILE A 26 7.37 8.12 3.36
N PRO A 27 6.92 7.11 4.12
CA PRO A 27 7.20 5.72 3.79
C PRO A 27 6.29 5.20 2.67
N LYS A 28 6.77 4.20 1.92
CA LYS A 28 5.88 3.36 1.10
C LYS A 28 5.10 2.44 2.01
N VAL A 29 3.78 2.58 2.04
CA VAL A 29 2.89 1.77 2.90
C VAL A 29 2.24 0.67 2.07
N PHE A 30 2.10 -0.51 2.66
CA PHE A 30 1.22 -1.56 2.17
C PHE A 30 0.22 -1.95 3.27
N THR A 31 -1.04 -2.11 2.89
CA THR A 31 -2.05 -2.68 3.79
C THR A 31 -3.01 -3.57 3.02
N LEU A 32 -3.49 -4.63 3.65
CA LEU A 32 -4.52 -5.50 3.11
C LEU A 32 -5.54 -5.85 4.18
N VAL A 33 -6.73 -6.22 3.74
CA VAL A 33 -7.80 -6.76 4.56
C VAL A 33 -8.30 -8.06 3.95
N ASN A 34 -8.47 -9.09 4.77
CA ASN A 34 -9.03 -10.37 4.35
C ASN A 34 -10.55 -10.46 4.57
N GLY A 35 -11.15 -11.57 4.12
CA GLY A 35 -12.59 -11.84 4.29
C GLY A 35 -13.05 -12.00 5.75
N GLU A 36 -12.11 -12.19 6.68
CA GLU A 36 -12.39 -12.29 8.13
C GLU A 36 -12.34 -10.91 8.82
N GLY A 37 -11.98 -9.86 8.08
CA GLY A 37 -11.85 -8.49 8.60
C GLY A 37 -10.52 -8.23 9.30
N ASP A 38 -9.54 -9.12 9.20
CA ASP A 38 -8.19 -8.83 9.70
C ASP A 38 -7.45 -7.94 8.72
N GLN A 39 -6.92 -6.84 9.26
CA GLN A 39 -6.15 -5.88 8.52
C GLN A 39 -4.69 -5.89 8.97
N TYR A 40 -3.81 -5.92 7.98
CA TYR A 40 -2.37 -5.88 8.15
C TYR A 40 -1.83 -4.61 7.50
N LEU A 41 -0.94 -3.90 8.17
CA LEU A 41 -0.29 -2.70 7.66
C LEU A 41 1.21 -2.73 7.97
N PHE A 42 2.03 -2.43 6.97
CA PHE A 42 3.49 -2.34 7.13
C PHE A 42 4.13 -1.40 6.10
N PHE A 43 5.38 -1.05 6.34
CA PHE A 43 6.18 -0.27 5.39
C PHE A 43 6.90 -1.20 4.41
N ILE A 44 6.74 -0.93 3.11
CA ILE A 44 7.42 -1.66 2.03
C ILE A 44 8.93 -1.41 2.10
N ASP A 45 9.33 -0.24 2.58
CA ASP A 45 10.74 0.13 2.72
C ASP A 45 11.46 -0.67 3.81
N ASP A 46 10.74 -1.31 4.73
CA ASP A 46 11.30 -2.20 5.77
C ASP A 46 11.53 -3.63 5.26
N LEU A 47 11.10 -3.95 4.03
CA LEU A 47 11.32 -5.27 3.46
C LEU A 47 12.80 -5.44 3.06
N PRO A 48 13.46 -6.56 3.46
CA PRO A 48 14.85 -6.86 3.10
C PRO A 48 14.96 -7.39 1.66
N ILE A 49 14.22 -6.79 0.72
CA ILE A 49 14.19 -7.15 -0.69
C ILE A 49 14.61 -5.91 -1.47
N GLU A 50 15.64 -6.02 -2.32
CA GLU A 50 16.12 -4.86 -3.09
C GLU A 50 15.35 -4.69 -4.40
N LYS A 51 15.03 -5.79 -5.07
CA LYS A 51 14.42 -5.79 -6.40
C LYS A 51 12.92 -5.51 -6.30
N GLU A 52 12.46 -4.48 -6.99
CA GLU A 52 11.03 -4.11 -7.00
C GLU A 52 10.13 -5.24 -7.54
N GLU A 53 10.61 -6.00 -8.53
CA GLU A 53 9.90 -7.17 -9.06
C GLU A 53 9.69 -8.25 -7.98
N GLU A 54 10.72 -8.53 -7.19
CA GLU A 54 10.68 -9.50 -6.11
C GLU A 54 9.81 -9.00 -4.95
N LYS A 55 9.82 -7.69 -4.65
CA LYS A 55 8.87 -7.07 -3.72
C LYS A 55 7.44 -7.28 -4.19
N ASN A 56 7.17 -7.05 -5.48
CA ASN A 56 5.82 -7.26 -6.03
C ASN A 56 5.40 -8.72 -5.91
N GLN A 57 6.30 -9.67 -6.21
CA GLN A 57 6.03 -11.10 -6.03
C GLN A 57 5.72 -11.44 -4.56
N PHE A 58 6.47 -10.88 -3.61
CA PHE A 58 6.22 -11.07 -2.18
C PHE A 58 4.87 -10.48 -1.75
N LEU A 59 4.54 -9.26 -2.18
CA LEU A 59 3.25 -8.64 -1.88
C LEU A 59 2.08 -9.43 -2.48
N THR A 60 2.22 -9.92 -3.72
CA THR A 60 1.22 -10.79 -4.35
C THR A 60 1.08 -12.12 -3.61
N TYR A 61 2.19 -12.71 -3.14
CA TYR A 61 2.16 -13.91 -2.29
C TYR A 61 1.35 -13.67 -1.01
N ILE A 62 1.59 -12.57 -0.28
CA ILE A 62 0.82 -12.27 0.94
C ILE A 62 -0.66 -12.03 0.62
N VAL A 63 -0.97 -11.29 -0.45
CA VAL A 63 -2.36 -11.07 -0.89
C VAL A 63 -3.11 -12.39 -1.11
N GLN A 64 -2.44 -13.39 -1.67
CA GLN A 64 -3.01 -14.73 -1.90
C GLN A 64 -3.09 -15.55 -0.61
N GLU A 65 -2.02 -15.59 0.18
CA GLU A 65 -1.94 -16.34 1.45
C GLU A 65 -3.05 -15.93 2.42
N TYR A 66 -3.43 -14.64 2.42
CA TYR A 66 -4.45 -14.10 3.31
C TYR A 66 -5.84 -14.02 2.69
N ASP A 67 -6.04 -14.52 1.47
CA ASP A 67 -7.30 -14.37 0.74
C ASP A 67 -7.82 -12.92 0.79
N ALA A 68 -6.93 -11.97 0.50
CA ALA A 68 -7.24 -10.56 0.65
C ALA A 68 -8.43 -10.17 -0.24
N VAL A 69 -9.34 -9.37 0.30
CA VAL A 69 -10.49 -8.82 -0.44
C VAL A 69 -10.19 -7.41 -0.91
N CYS A 70 -9.33 -6.69 -0.20
CA CYS A 70 -8.90 -5.34 -0.54
C CYS A 70 -7.47 -5.12 -0.09
N TYR A 71 -6.68 -4.40 -0.89
CA TYR A 71 -5.39 -3.88 -0.46
C TYR A 71 -5.24 -2.42 -0.87
N ALA A 72 -4.28 -1.77 -0.24
CA ALA A 72 -3.80 -0.48 -0.66
C ALA A 72 -2.29 -0.40 -0.60
N ARG A 73 -1.73 0.33 -1.56
CA ARG A 73 -0.29 0.51 -1.71
C ARG A 73 0.01 1.96 -2.04
N GLY A 74 0.90 2.55 -1.25
CA GLY A 74 1.35 3.92 -1.43
C GLY A 74 2.78 4.03 -1.96
N THR A 75 3.03 5.13 -2.67
CA THR A 75 4.31 5.50 -3.24
C THR A 75 4.46 7.03 -3.27
N LEU A 76 5.72 7.48 -3.35
CA LEU A 76 6.05 8.85 -3.69
C LEU A 76 6.12 8.98 -5.22
N VAL A 77 5.47 10.00 -5.77
CA VAL A 77 5.49 10.34 -7.20
C VAL A 77 6.11 11.72 -7.36
N ILE A 78 7.12 11.83 -8.23
CA ILE A 78 7.80 13.10 -8.51
C ILE A 78 7.51 13.44 -9.98
N VAL A 79 6.89 14.59 -10.23
CA VAL A 79 6.57 15.07 -11.58
C VAL A 79 7.53 16.17 -12.03
N GLU A 80 7.40 16.61 -13.27
CA GLU A 80 8.19 17.70 -13.83
C GLU A 80 7.95 19.02 -13.05
N LYS A 81 9.02 19.81 -12.84
CA LYS A 81 9.04 21.08 -12.06
C LYS A 81 9.06 20.96 -10.52
N ASN A 82 9.64 19.90 -9.97
CA ASN A 82 9.82 19.68 -8.52
C ASN A 82 8.52 19.54 -7.70
N GLN A 83 7.37 19.35 -8.36
CA GLN A 83 6.15 18.99 -7.65
C GLN A 83 6.24 17.51 -7.23
N GLN A 84 6.00 17.25 -5.95
CA GLN A 84 5.98 15.91 -5.38
C GLN A 84 4.57 15.60 -4.89
N PHE A 85 4.12 14.38 -5.15
CA PHE A 85 2.83 13.88 -4.71
C PHE A 85 3.03 12.61 -3.90
N ILE A 86 2.23 12.44 -2.85
CA ILE A 86 2.01 11.14 -2.25
C ILE A 86 0.81 10.54 -2.97
N GLU A 87 1.00 9.38 -3.58
CA GLU A 87 -0.08 8.65 -4.22
C GLU A 87 -0.21 7.25 -3.64
N PHE A 88 -1.44 6.83 -3.37
CA PHE A 88 -1.72 5.44 -3.07
C PHE A 88 -2.97 4.99 -3.80
N ALA A 89 -3.00 3.73 -4.23
CA ALA A 89 -4.23 3.13 -4.73
C ALA A 89 -4.81 2.17 -3.72
N VAL A 90 -6.13 2.16 -3.64
CA VAL A 90 -6.95 1.16 -2.96
C VAL A 90 -7.66 0.32 -4.00
N ILE A 91 -7.48 -0.98 -3.92
CA ILE A 91 -7.89 -1.94 -4.93
C ILE A 91 -8.66 -3.05 -4.25
N GLU A 92 -9.88 -3.28 -4.71
CA GLU A 92 -10.70 -4.42 -4.32
C GLU A 92 -10.47 -5.58 -5.31
N ARG A 93 -10.60 -6.81 -4.82
CA ARG A 93 -10.34 -8.01 -5.61
C ARG A 93 -11.27 -8.10 -6.81
N ASP A 94 -12.56 -7.98 -6.55
CA ASP A 94 -13.64 -8.24 -7.51
C ASP A 94 -14.11 -6.99 -8.27
N ASP A 95 -13.49 -5.84 -7.99
CA ASP A 95 -13.81 -4.59 -8.68
C ASP A 95 -12.91 -4.34 -9.90
N SER A 96 -13.53 -3.78 -10.94
CA SER A 96 -12.83 -3.37 -12.17
C SER A 96 -12.16 -2.00 -12.03
N ASP A 97 -12.62 -1.20 -11.07
CA ASP A 97 -12.11 0.12 -10.75
C ASP A 97 -11.28 0.10 -9.47
N ALA A 98 -10.47 1.13 -9.32
CA ALA A 98 -9.59 1.35 -8.20
C ALA A 98 -9.63 2.82 -7.79
N ILE A 99 -9.46 3.08 -6.51
CA ILE A 99 -9.44 4.44 -5.97
C ILE A 99 -7.98 4.87 -5.85
N ILE A 100 -7.57 5.88 -6.61
CA ILE A 100 -6.30 6.57 -6.42
C ILE A 100 -6.54 7.76 -5.50
N CYS A 101 -5.72 7.88 -4.47
CA CYS A 101 -5.68 9.04 -3.60
C CYS A 101 -4.35 9.76 -3.81
N SER A 102 -4.39 11.05 -4.11
CA SER A 102 -3.19 11.86 -4.36
C SER A 102 -3.22 13.12 -3.51
N ALA A 103 -2.09 13.49 -2.91
CA ALA A 103 -1.93 14.74 -2.17
C ALA A 103 -0.59 15.40 -2.51
N GLU A 104 -0.63 16.72 -2.73
CA GLU A 104 0.58 17.51 -2.96
C GLU A 104 1.43 17.56 -1.69
N LEU A 105 2.71 17.23 -1.84
CA LEU A 105 3.71 17.22 -0.79
C LEU A 105 4.60 18.46 -0.90
N THR A 106 4.65 19.26 0.16
CA THR A 106 5.57 20.38 0.28
C THR A 106 6.73 20.02 1.19
N ARG A 107 7.96 20.25 0.73
CA ARG A 107 9.19 20.06 1.50
C ARG A 107 9.93 21.37 1.71
N ASP A 108 10.72 21.44 2.79
CA ASP A 108 11.63 22.55 3.03
C ASP A 108 12.97 22.38 2.28
N MET A 109 13.95 23.24 2.60
CA MET A 109 15.28 23.21 1.97
C MET A 109 16.12 21.98 2.39
N ASP A 110 15.75 21.31 3.49
CA ASP A 110 16.44 20.12 4.01
C ASP A 110 15.72 18.82 3.58
N ASP A 111 14.83 18.92 2.59
CA ASP A 111 13.99 17.82 2.09
C ASP A 111 13.04 17.24 3.15
N LYS A 112 12.72 17.99 4.21
CA LYS A 112 11.74 17.54 5.22
C LYS A 112 10.32 17.86 4.78
N PRO A 113 9.36 16.94 4.94
CA PRO A 113 7.97 17.24 4.62
C PRO A 113 7.39 18.23 5.64
N ILE A 114 6.97 19.41 5.16
CA ILE A 114 6.42 20.50 5.99
C ILE A 114 4.95 20.80 5.69
N GLY A 115 4.40 20.24 4.62
CA GLY A 115 3.02 20.43 4.23
C GLY A 115 2.51 19.26 3.40
N LEU A 116 1.25 18.89 3.63
CA LEU A 116 0.55 17.88 2.85
C LEU A 116 -0.86 18.39 2.56
N GLY A 117 -1.20 18.48 1.28
CA GLY A 117 -2.54 18.85 0.82
C GLY A 117 -3.61 17.85 1.25
N GLU A 118 -4.87 18.14 0.91
CA GLU A 118 -5.93 17.14 1.04
C GLU A 118 -5.75 16.03 0.01
N PHE A 119 -6.06 14.80 0.41
CA PHE A 119 -6.04 13.67 -0.52
C PHE A 119 -7.27 13.73 -1.42
N GLU A 120 -7.04 13.99 -2.70
CA GLU A 120 -8.06 13.93 -3.74
C GLU A 120 -8.24 12.49 -4.22
N LYS A 121 -9.49 12.05 -4.33
CA LYS A 121 -9.85 10.68 -4.74
C LYS A 121 -10.26 10.67 -6.20
N THR A 122 -9.67 9.78 -6.98
CA THR A 122 -10.01 9.55 -8.38
C THR A 122 -10.28 8.06 -8.61
N LEU A 123 -11.38 7.74 -9.28
CA LEU A 123 -11.65 6.39 -9.76
C LEU A 123 -10.95 6.17 -11.10
N VAL A 124 -10.16 5.10 -11.19
CA VAL A 124 -9.46 4.71 -12.41
C VAL A 124 -9.65 3.21 -12.66
N LYS A 125 -9.43 2.77 -13.90
CA LYS A 125 -9.49 1.34 -14.21
C LYS A 125 -8.31 0.61 -13.57
N LYS A 126 -8.56 -0.50 -12.88
CA LYS A 126 -7.51 -1.29 -12.19
C LYS A 126 -6.32 -1.63 -13.09
N GLY A 127 -6.59 -1.97 -14.36
CA GLY A 127 -5.55 -2.31 -15.34
C GLY A 127 -4.64 -1.15 -15.78
N THR A 128 -4.93 0.10 -15.39
CA THR A 128 -4.06 1.25 -15.70
C THR A 128 -3.09 1.59 -14.56
N ILE A 129 -3.16 0.89 -13.43
CA ILE A 129 -2.32 1.12 -12.26
C ILE A 129 -1.13 0.15 -12.27
N ILE A 130 0.07 0.66 -12.03
CA ILE A 130 1.33 -0.11 -12.03
C ILE A 130 1.27 -1.33 -11.11
N PHE A 131 0.64 -1.18 -9.95
CA PHE A 131 0.48 -2.24 -8.96
C PHE A 131 -0.93 -2.87 -8.98
N GLY A 132 -1.72 -2.65 -10.03
CA GLY A 132 -3.08 -3.22 -10.18
C GLY A 132 -3.13 -4.76 -10.19
N GLY A 133 -2.01 -5.38 -10.58
CA GLY A 133 -1.88 -6.82 -10.79
C GLY A 133 -1.58 -7.65 -9.53
N LEU A 134 -1.57 -7.09 -8.32
CA LEU A 134 -1.24 -7.90 -7.12
C LEU A 134 -2.27 -9.00 -6.79
N PHE A 135 -3.46 -8.96 -7.39
CA PHE A 135 -4.44 -10.05 -7.31
C PHE A 135 -4.24 -11.14 -8.36
N GLU A 136 -3.35 -10.94 -9.34
CA GLU A 136 -3.06 -11.93 -10.37
C GLU A 136 -2.31 -13.11 -9.76
N THR A 137 -2.64 -14.32 -10.21
CA THR A 137 -1.94 -15.53 -9.77
C THR A 137 -0.49 -15.48 -10.23
N ILE A 138 0.43 -15.76 -9.30
CA ILE A 138 1.86 -15.89 -9.62
C ILE A 138 2.25 -17.35 -9.47
N GLN A 139 3.18 -17.78 -10.32
CA GLN A 139 3.82 -19.09 -10.19
C GLN A 139 5.18 -18.88 -9.55
N LEU A 140 5.36 -19.42 -8.35
CA LEU A 140 6.62 -19.39 -7.61
C LEU A 140 7.17 -20.81 -7.50
N SER A 141 8.50 -20.96 -7.48
CA SER A 141 9.13 -22.24 -7.14
C SER A 141 8.93 -22.55 -5.65
N GLU A 142 9.03 -23.84 -5.27
CA GLU A 142 8.90 -24.26 -3.87
C GLU A 142 9.88 -23.53 -2.96
N ASP A 143 11.15 -23.46 -3.34
CA ASP A 143 12.18 -22.70 -2.61
C ASP A 143 11.75 -21.24 -2.36
N LYS A 144 11.11 -20.61 -3.36
CA LYS A 144 10.70 -19.21 -3.26
C LYS A 144 9.51 -19.02 -2.34
N ILE A 145 8.60 -19.98 -2.32
CA ILE A 145 7.48 -20.01 -1.38
C ILE A 145 8.01 -20.14 0.06
N GLU A 146 8.99 -21.01 0.29
CA GLU A 146 9.63 -21.19 1.60
C GLU A 146 10.34 -19.91 2.08
N ASP A 147 11.10 -19.25 1.19
CA ASP A 147 11.75 -17.97 1.47
C ASP A 147 10.73 -16.88 1.86
N PHE A 148 9.67 -16.73 1.07
CA PHE A 148 8.62 -15.74 1.32
C PHE A 148 7.80 -16.04 2.57
N HIS A 149 7.50 -17.31 2.84
CA HIS A 149 6.83 -17.71 4.07
C HIS A 149 7.69 -17.36 5.29
N SER A 150 8.99 -17.68 5.25
CA SER A 150 9.93 -17.38 6.33
C SER A 150 10.04 -15.88 6.58
N LEU A 151 10.18 -15.09 5.52
CA LEU A 151 10.18 -13.63 5.62
C LEU A 151 8.88 -13.10 6.21
N TRP A 152 7.74 -13.65 5.78
CA TRP A 152 6.45 -13.22 6.30
C TRP A 152 6.28 -13.52 7.79
N VAL A 153 6.69 -14.71 8.25
CA VAL A 153 6.68 -15.07 9.68
C VAL A 153 7.52 -14.08 10.50
N GLU A 154 8.69 -13.67 10.01
CA GLU A 154 9.49 -12.64 10.67
C GLU A 154 8.76 -11.29 10.72
N MET A 155 8.18 -10.88 9.59
CA MET A 155 7.49 -9.60 9.43
C MET A 155 6.27 -9.47 10.35
N LYS A 156 5.55 -10.56 10.67
CA LYS A 156 4.38 -10.52 11.57
C LYS A 156 4.62 -9.82 12.91
N SER A 157 5.85 -9.87 13.43
CA SER A 157 6.22 -9.18 14.68
C SER A 157 6.42 -7.67 14.53
N LYS A 158 6.57 -7.19 13.30
CA LYS A 158 6.89 -5.80 12.91
C LYS A 158 5.70 -5.09 12.25
N ILE A 159 4.67 -5.83 11.84
CA ILE A 159 3.48 -5.27 11.19
C ILE A 159 2.42 -4.85 12.21
N LEU A 160 1.68 -3.80 11.89
CA LEU A 160 0.47 -3.46 12.61
C LEU A 160 -0.63 -4.42 12.16
N HIS A 161 -1.17 -5.17 13.11
CA HIS A 161 -2.30 -6.07 12.90
C HIS A 161 -3.49 -5.61 13.74
N ARG A 162 -4.66 -5.50 13.11
CA ARG A 162 -5.93 -5.24 13.81
C ARG A 162 -7.03 -6.11 13.23
N SER A 163 -7.92 -6.60 14.09
CA SER A 163 -9.16 -7.22 13.65
C SER A 163 -10.25 -6.16 13.58
N MET A 164 -10.92 -6.02 12.44
CA MET A 164 -11.93 -5.00 12.22
C MET A 164 -13.29 -5.35 12.85
N GLY A 165 -13.43 -6.51 13.51
CA GLY A 165 -14.64 -6.91 14.22
C GLY A 165 -15.89 -6.77 13.35
N LEU A 166 -16.03 -7.64 12.35
CA LEU A 166 -17.21 -7.68 11.48
C LEU A 166 -18.50 -7.98 12.25
#